data_AF-A0A2H0WX29-F1
#
_entry.id   AF-A0A2H0WX29-F1
#
_cell.length_a   1.000
_cell.length_b   1.000
_cell.length_c   1.000
_cell.angle_alpha   90.00
_cell.angle_beta   90.00
_cell.angle_gamma   90.00
#
_symmetry.space_group_name_H-M   'P 1'
#
loop_
_entity.id
_entity.type
_entity.pdbx_description
1 polymer ?
#
loop_
_entity_poly.entity_id
_entity_poly.type
_entity_poly.pdbx_seq_one_letter_code
_entity_poly.pdbx_strand_id
1 'polypeptide(L)'
;MQLWLRNKMTKKIFIILIGVLILIAGGFLLVDKFSKPEASNVAASLQLPIKPEAGFIGEKGKSVSLENGEIKLNASIFDDNQARFYNVKMSDGKKIYFFVVKDKNGIYRAAANACAVCFKTYKGFRQEGDMIVCNNCGNRYPIEKIATEKGGCNPGPISPNLEVRNGEIVIEQADLEQASNLF
;
A
#
# COMPACT_ATOMS: atom_id res chain seq x y z
N MET A 1 3.46 34.51 -60.66
CA MET A 1 3.07 33.92 -59.37
C MET A 1 3.37 34.88 -58.22
N GLN A 2 2.75 36.07 -58.20
CA GLN A 2 2.97 37.12 -57.18
C GLN A 2 1.82 38.15 -57.25
N LEU A 3 0.55 37.77 -57.05
CA LEU A 3 -0.56 38.75 -56.97
C LEU A 3 -1.87 38.26 -56.29
N TRP A 4 -1.95 37.03 -55.78
CA TRP A 4 -3.21 36.46 -55.25
C TRP A 4 -3.30 36.32 -53.72
N LEU A 5 -2.22 36.60 -52.96
CA LEU A 5 -2.21 36.34 -51.50
C LEU A 5 -2.26 37.60 -50.61
N ARG A 6 -2.34 38.81 -51.19
CA ARG A 6 -2.31 40.08 -50.42
C ARG A 6 -3.69 40.66 -50.06
N ASN A 7 -4.80 39.98 -50.41
CA ASN A 7 -6.16 40.55 -50.32
C ASN A 7 -7.08 39.93 -49.25
N LYS A 8 -6.55 39.11 -48.32
CA LYS A 8 -7.35 38.44 -47.27
C LYS A 8 -7.14 39.01 -45.86
N MET A 9 -6.12 39.83 -45.62
CA MET A 9 -5.79 40.31 -44.26
C MET A 9 -6.26 41.72 -43.88
N THR A 10 -6.85 42.50 -44.79
CA THR A 10 -7.26 43.89 -44.49
C THR A 10 -8.76 44.09 -44.24
N LYS A 11 -9.59 43.04 -44.38
CA LYS A 11 -11.06 43.13 -44.21
C LYS A 11 -11.60 42.88 -42.80
N LYS A 12 -10.78 42.42 -41.85
CA LYS A 12 -11.27 42.11 -40.49
C LYS A 12 -11.10 43.24 -39.46
N ILE A 13 -10.38 44.32 -39.82
CA ILE A 13 -10.05 45.40 -38.89
C ILE A 13 -11.08 46.56 -38.92
N PHE A 14 -12.02 46.56 -39.89
CA PHE A 14 -12.96 47.68 -40.08
C PHE A 14 -14.35 47.52 -39.41
N ILE A 15 -14.61 46.40 -38.71
CA ILE A 15 -15.89 46.17 -37.99
C ILE A 15 -15.71 46.48 -36.50
N ILE A 16 -15.02 47.58 -36.19
CA ILE A 16 -14.92 48.13 -34.82
C ILE A 16 -15.54 49.53 -34.71
N LEU A 17 -15.91 50.20 -35.81
CA LEU A 17 -16.33 51.60 -35.73
C LEU A 17 -17.49 51.86 -36.69
N ILE A 18 -18.74 51.70 -36.23
CA ILE A 18 -19.95 52.46 -36.61
C ILE A 18 -21.19 51.65 -36.17
N GLY A 19 -21.92 52.19 -35.21
CA GLY A 19 -23.10 51.60 -34.58
C GLY A 19 -23.00 51.78 -33.06
N VAL A 20 -22.60 52.93 -32.52
CA VAL A 20 -23.42 54.16 -32.50
C VAL A 20 -24.89 53.78 -32.31
N LEU A 21 -25.31 53.62 -31.06
CA LEU A 21 -25.98 54.65 -30.25
C LEU A 21 -27.48 54.71 -30.54
N ILE A 22 -28.23 54.64 -29.42
CA ILE A 22 -29.59 55.13 -29.17
C ILE A 22 -30.68 54.05 -29.17
N LEU A 23 -31.51 54.16 -28.12
CA LEU A 23 -32.71 53.41 -27.74
C LEU A 23 -32.34 52.16 -26.92
N ILE A 24 -32.61 52.07 -25.62
CA ILE A 24 -33.89 52.34 -24.96
C ILE A 24 -33.62 52.68 -23.49
N ALA A 25 -34.26 53.74 -23.03
CA ALA A 25 -34.34 54.17 -21.65
C ALA A 25 -35.12 53.18 -20.78
N GLY A 26 -34.80 53.16 -19.48
CA GLY A 26 -35.75 52.79 -18.44
C GLY A 26 -35.39 51.53 -17.66
N GLY A 27 -35.43 51.66 -16.33
CA GLY A 27 -35.63 50.49 -15.47
C GLY A 27 -34.58 50.29 -14.40
N PHE A 28 -34.48 51.26 -13.49
CA PHE A 28 -34.22 50.97 -12.08
C PHE A 28 -35.33 50.01 -11.59
N LEU A 29 -34.98 48.85 -11.02
CA LEU A 29 -35.72 48.00 -10.04
C LEU A 29 -34.92 46.68 -9.94
N LEU A 30 -33.97 46.52 -9.02
CA LEU A 30 -34.14 45.96 -7.67
C LEU A 30 -34.99 44.67 -7.58
N VAL A 31 -34.31 43.61 -7.09
CA VAL A 31 -34.83 42.44 -6.34
C VAL A 31 -35.43 41.33 -7.23
N ASP A 32 -35.05 40.05 -7.17
CA ASP A 32 -34.73 39.23 -6.00
C ASP A 32 -33.86 37.99 -6.29
N LYS A 33 -33.18 37.57 -5.22
CA LYS A 33 -32.45 36.33 -4.92
C LYS A 33 -32.63 35.12 -5.87
N PHE A 34 -31.50 34.65 -6.42
CA PHE A 34 -31.23 33.22 -6.56
C PHE A 34 -29.88 32.90 -5.92
N SER A 35 -29.93 32.55 -4.63
CA SER A 35 -28.80 31.95 -3.94
C SER A 35 -28.49 30.60 -4.62
N LYS A 36 -27.35 30.56 -5.29
CA LYS A 36 -26.69 29.33 -5.74
C LYS A 36 -26.53 28.41 -4.51
N PRO A 37 -26.87 27.12 -4.55
CA PRO A 37 -26.55 26.23 -3.45
C PRO A 37 -25.03 26.10 -3.41
N GLU A 38 -24.45 26.70 -2.38
CA GLU A 38 -23.06 26.50 -2.00
C GLU A 38 -22.94 25.05 -1.56
N ALA A 39 -22.33 24.23 -2.42
CA ALA A 39 -21.95 22.88 -2.09
C ALA A 39 -21.01 22.98 -0.89
N SER A 40 -21.55 22.63 0.27
CA SER A 40 -20.81 22.58 1.52
C SER A 40 -19.62 21.64 1.33
N ASN A 41 -18.43 22.20 1.26
CA ASN A 41 -17.17 21.49 1.44
C ASN A 41 -17.10 21.05 2.91
N VAL A 42 -17.86 20.01 3.24
CA VAL A 42 -17.60 19.16 4.39
C VAL A 42 -17.24 17.81 3.78
N ALA A 43 -16.07 17.76 3.14
CA ALA A 43 -15.29 16.54 3.18
C ALA A 43 -14.77 16.41 4.61
N ALA A 44 -15.69 16.12 5.53
CA ALA A 44 -15.36 15.41 6.75
C ALA A 44 -14.75 14.11 6.24
N SER A 45 -13.42 14.05 6.32
CA SER A 45 -12.71 12.79 6.27
C SER A 45 -13.46 11.87 7.23
N LEU A 46 -14.11 10.86 6.66
CA LEU A 46 -14.48 9.67 7.39
C LEU A 46 -13.16 9.01 7.79
N GLN A 47 -12.48 9.59 8.78
CA GLN A 47 -11.56 8.85 9.63
C GLN A 47 -12.47 7.88 10.37
N LEU A 48 -12.69 6.72 9.75
CA LEU A 48 -13.23 5.56 10.45
C LEU A 48 -12.42 5.42 11.74
N PRO A 49 -13.07 5.19 12.89
CA PRO A 49 -12.34 4.95 14.12
C PRO A 49 -11.35 3.81 13.86
N ILE A 50 -10.08 4.03 14.19
CA ILE A 50 -9.02 3.02 14.05
C ILE A 50 -9.48 1.83 14.88
N LYS A 51 -10.04 0.83 14.19
CA LYS A 51 -10.55 -0.39 14.80
C LYS A 51 -9.38 -1.02 15.54
N PRO A 52 -9.53 -1.39 16.83
CA PRO A 52 -8.45 -2.03 17.55
C PRO A 52 -7.95 -3.24 16.78
N GLU A 53 -6.63 -3.46 16.82
CA GLU A 53 -5.86 -4.58 16.25
C GLU A 53 -6.26 -5.98 16.80
N ALA A 54 -7.56 -6.22 17.02
CA ALA A 54 -8.12 -7.36 17.72
C ALA A 54 -8.41 -8.57 16.80
N GLY A 55 -7.85 -8.59 15.59
CA GLY A 55 -8.07 -9.68 14.62
C GLY A 55 -7.07 -10.83 14.76
N PHE A 56 -5.80 -10.54 15.03
CA PHE A 56 -4.75 -11.55 14.97
C PHE A 56 -4.66 -12.43 16.22
N ILE A 57 -4.87 -13.73 16.02
CA ILE A 57 -4.92 -14.76 17.08
C ILE A 57 -3.66 -15.64 17.04
N GLY A 58 -2.96 -15.72 15.89
CA GLY A 58 -1.72 -16.46 15.75
C GLY A 58 -0.54 -15.90 16.57
N GLU A 59 0.62 -16.53 16.42
CA GLU A 59 1.85 -16.09 17.08
C GLU A 59 2.25 -14.66 16.63
N LYS A 60 2.14 -13.71 17.55
CA LYS A 60 2.39 -12.28 17.26
C LYS A 60 3.87 -11.94 17.15
N GLY A 61 4.72 -12.75 17.75
CA GLY A 61 6.15 -12.55 17.74
C GLY A 61 6.62 -11.27 18.45
N LYS A 62 7.91 -10.96 18.30
CA LYS A 62 8.53 -9.75 18.86
C LYS A 62 8.16 -8.53 18.03
N SER A 63 7.80 -7.43 18.69
CA SER A 63 7.62 -6.15 17.99
C SER A 63 8.97 -5.56 17.56
N VAL A 64 9.03 -5.11 16.31
CA VAL A 64 10.18 -4.46 15.69
C VAL A 64 9.73 -3.16 15.02
N SER A 65 10.67 -2.24 14.83
CA SER A 65 10.44 -0.94 14.20
C SER A 65 11.20 -0.84 12.90
N LEU A 66 10.65 -0.04 11.98
CA LEU A 66 11.37 0.39 10.79
C LEU A 66 12.32 1.53 11.17
N GLU A 67 13.58 1.39 10.79
CA GLU A 67 14.60 2.42 10.91
C GLU A 67 15.11 2.72 9.51
N ASN A 68 14.89 3.96 9.03
CA ASN A 68 15.23 4.37 7.67
C ASN A 68 14.67 3.44 6.57
N GLY A 69 13.48 2.87 6.79
CA GLY A 69 12.83 1.96 5.84
C GLY A 69 13.30 0.51 5.93
N GLU A 70 14.15 0.15 6.89
CA GLU A 70 14.68 -1.20 7.08
C GLU A 70 14.30 -1.77 8.45
N ILE A 71 14.12 -3.09 8.53
CA ILE A 71 14.23 -3.86 9.78
C ILE A 71 15.54 -4.63 9.70
N LYS A 72 16.34 -4.54 10.77
CA LYS A 72 17.60 -5.27 10.92
C LYS A 72 17.49 -6.26 12.07
N LEU A 73 17.86 -7.51 11.80
CA LEU A 73 17.85 -8.58 12.80
C LEU A 73 19.20 -9.30 12.75
N ASN A 74 19.77 -9.62 13.91
CA ASN A 74 21.02 -10.37 13.95
C ASN A 74 20.87 -11.72 13.25
N ALA A 75 21.74 -12.03 12.29
CA ALA A 75 21.63 -13.20 11.44
C ALA A 75 21.91 -14.53 12.16
N SER A 76 22.68 -14.53 13.26
CA SER A 76 23.09 -15.75 13.96
C SER A 76 21.99 -16.36 14.82
N ILE A 77 20.94 -15.61 15.14
CA ILE A 77 19.81 -16.12 15.95
C ILE A 77 18.96 -17.14 15.18
N PHE A 78 19.21 -17.31 13.87
CA PHE A 78 18.51 -18.23 12.99
C PHE A 78 19.35 -19.45 12.61
N ASP A 79 20.56 -19.62 13.18
CA ASP A 79 21.45 -20.74 12.85
C ASP A 79 20.90 -22.11 13.32
N ASP A 80 19.85 -22.11 14.14
CA ASP A 80 19.13 -23.30 14.58
C ASP A 80 17.99 -23.72 13.62
N ASN A 81 17.85 -23.04 12.47
CA ASN A 81 16.77 -23.23 11.50
C ASN A 81 15.35 -23.04 12.07
N GLN A 82 15.22 -22.39 13.23
CA GLN A 82 13.93 -22.10 13.84
C GLN A 82 13.43 -20.73 13.38
N ALA A 83 12.19 -20.70 12.91
CA ALA A 83 11.46 -19.52 12.55
C ALA A 83 11.27 -18.63 13.78
N ARG A 84 11.53 -17.34 13.59
CA ARG A 84 11.24 -16.31 14.59
C ARG A 84 10.15 -15.42 14.06
N PHE A 85 9.12 -15.24 14.87
CA PHE A 85 7.95 -14.44 14.55
C PHE A 85 8.15 -13.00 15.02
N TYR A 86 7.60 -12.07 14.25
CA TYR A 86 7.70 -10.63 14.48
C TYR A 86 6.40 -9.92 14.11
N ASN A 87 6.26 -8.70 14.61
CA ASN A 87 5.27 -7.75 14.11
C ASN A 87 5.87 -6.35 13.96
N VAL A 88 5.37 -5.62 12.99
CA VAL A 88 5.76 -4.23 12.70
C VAL A 88 4.53 -3.39 12.41
N LYS A 89 4.50 -2.18 12.95
CA LYS A 89 3.47 -1.19 12.62
C LYS A 89 3.96 -0.35 11.45
N MET A 90 3.21 -0.38 10.35
CA MET A 90 3.48 0.38 9.13
C MET A 90 3.02 1.83 9.27
N SER A 91 3.47 2.69 8.37
CA SER A 91 3.15 4.13 8.35
C SER A 91 1.65 4.42 8.18
N ASP A 92 0.92 3.56 7.48
CA ASP A 92 -0.54 3.61 7.31
C ASP A 92 -1.32 3.13 8.56
N GLY A 93 -0.60 2.75 9.62
CA GLY A 93 -1.15 2.28 10.88
C GLY A 93 -1.48 0.79 10.91
N LYS A 94 -1.37 0.06 9.79
CA LYS A 94 -1.55 -1.40 9.77
C LYS A 94 -0.42 -2.09 10.50
N LYS A 95 -0.74 -3.23 11.12
CA LYS A 95 0.25 -4.10 11.75
C LYS A 95 0.44 -5.35 10.90
N ILE A 96 1.67 -5.56 10.44
CA ILE A 96 2.06 -6.75 9.69
C ILE A 96 2.67 -7.74 10.66
N TYR A 97 2.16 -8.96 10.64
CA TYR A 97 2.73 -10.10 11.36
C TYR A 97 3.51 -10.96 10.37
N PHE A 98 4.75 -11.29 10.68
CA PHE A 98 5.62 -12.03 9.77
C PHE A 98 6.54 -12.97 10.54
N PHE A 99 7.22 -13.85 9.82
CA PHE A 99 8.28 -14.68 10.37
C PHE A 99 9.48 -14.71 9.44
N VAL A 100 10.63 -15.00 10.03
CA VAL A 100 11.89 -15.20 9.32
C VAL A 100 12.47 -16.55 9.72
N VAL A 101 13.01 -17.28 8.75
CA VAL A 101 13.70 -18.55 8.96
C VAL A 101 14.95 -18.61 8.07
N LYS A 102 16.02 -19.22 8.56
CA LYS A 102 17.15 -19.64 7.74
C LYS A 102 16.92 -21.09 7.34
N ASP A 103 16.87 -21.37 6.04
CA ASP A 103 16.72 -22.75 5.56
C ASP A 103 18.02 -23.55 5.70
N LYS A 104 17.94 -24.84 5.40
CA LYS A 104 19.09 -25.76 5.50
C LYS A 104 20.21 -25.49 4.50
N ASN A 105 19.94 -24.70 3.47
CA ASN A 105 20.94 -24.24 2.50
C ASN A 105 21.58 -22.91 2.93
N GLY A 106 21.21 -22.38 4.09
CA GLY A 106 21.71 -21.13 4.63
C GLY A 106 21.01 -19.88 4.11
N ILE A 107 19.90 -20.03 3.37
CA ILE A 107 19.16 -18.91 2.78
C ILE A 107 18.15 -18.39 3.80
N TYR A 108 18.18 -17.08 4.04
CA TYR A 108 17.23 -16.40 4.92
C TYR A 108 15.95 -16.04 4.14
N ARG A 109 14.79 -16.42 4.70
CA ARG A 109 13.48 -16.30 4.05
C ARG A 109 12.52 -15.60 4.98
N ALA A 110 11.73 -14.67 4.44
CA ALA A 110 10.66 -14.00 5.17
C ALA A 110 9.31 -14.22 4.49
N ALA A 111 8.29 -14.45 5.30
CA ALA A 111 6.91 -14.49 4.83
C ALA A 111 5.96 -13.92 5.89
N ALA A 112 4.82 -13.45 5.41
CA ALA A 112 3.72 -13.04 6.26
C ALA A 112 3.26 -14.21 7.12
N ASN A 113 2.91 -13.93 8.37
CA ASN A 113 2.23 -14.87 9.24
C ASN A 113 0.72 -14.93 8.90
N ALA A 114 0.42 -15.02 7.61
CA ALA A 114 -0.91 -15.01 7.04
C ALA A 114 -0.92 -15.81 5.72
N CYS A 115 -1.90 -16.70 5.58
CA CYS A 115 -2.04 -17.55 4.40
C CYS A 115 -2.68 -16.78 3.26
N ALA A 116 -2.14 -16.86 2.04
CA ALA A 116 -2.68 -16.16 0.88
C ALA A 116 -4.16 -16.46 0.57
N VAL A 117 -4.69 -17.61 1.03
CA VAL A 117 -6.09 -18.01 0.85
C VAL A 117 -6.94 -17.76 2.09
N CYS A 118 -6.47 -18.14 3.29
CA CYS A 118 -7.29 -18.15 4.50
C CYS A 118 -6.88 -17.12 5.57
N PHE A 119 -6.13 -16.07 5.19
CA PHE A 119 -5.65 -15.02 6.10
C PHE A 119 -6.74 -14.41 6.99
N LYS A 120 -8.00 -14.32 6.49
CA LYS A 120 -9.16 -13.82 7.26
C LYS A 120 -9.52 -14.64 8.50
N THR A 121 -8.92 -15.82 8.68
CA THR A 121 -9.03 -16.58 9.93
C THR A 121 -8.08 -16.09 11.01
N TYR A 122 -7.05 -15.35 10.63
CA TYR A 122 -6.06 -14.71 11.50
C TYR A 122 -5.31 -15.64 12.46
N LYS A 123 -5.25 -16.93 12.14
CA LYS A 123 -4.58 -17.96 12.96
C LYS A 123 -3.08 -18.08 12.67
N GLY A 124 -2.62 -17.55 11.54
CA GLY A 124 -1.21 -17.62 11.13
C GLY A 124 -0.68 -19.04 10.94
N PHE A 125 0.60 -19.20 11.23
CA PHE A 125 1.40 -20.42 11.06
C PHE A 125 2.18 -20.74 12.34
N ARG A 126 2.71 -21.96 12.38
CA ARG A 126 3.69 -22.44 13.37
C ARG A 126 4.75 -23.26 12.65
N GLN A 127 5.89 -23.49 13.27
CA GLN A 127 6.87 -24.45 12.77
C GLN A 127 6.73 -25.81 13.47
N GLU A 128 6.88 -26.89 12.70
CA GLU A 128 6.99 -28.27 13.16
C GLU A 128 8.14 -28.95 12.41
N GLY A 129 9.31 -29.04 13.06
CA GLY A 129 10.54 -29.50 12.42
C GLY A 129 10.87 -28.62 11.21
N ASP A 130 11.06 -29.24 10.05
CA ASP A 130 11.39 -28.53 8.80
C ASP A 130 10.17 -27.98 8.06
N MET A 131 9.01 -27.93 8.73
CA MET A 131 7.74 -27.55 8.10
C MET A 131 7.12 -26.32 8.77
N ILE A 132 6.65 -25.35 7.99
CA ILE A 132 5.73 -24.29 8.39
C ILE A 132 4.30 -24.75 8.15
N VAL A 133 3.50 -24.84 9.20
CA VAL A 133 2.16 -25.44 9.17
C VAL A 133 1.09 -24.38 9.40
N CYS A 134 0.09 -24.33 8.52
CA CYS A 134 -1.04 -23.42 8.68
C CYS A 134 -1.87 -23.82 9.91
N ASN A 135 -2.12 -22.87 10.81
CA ASN A 135 -2.92 -23.11 12.02
C ASN A 135 -4.42 -23.23 11.74
N ASN A 136 -4.87 -22.93 10.51
CA ASN A 136 -6.27 -23.07 10.13
C ASN A 136 -6.59 -24.43 9.48
N CYS A 137 -5.87 -24.79 8.41
CA CYS A 137 -6.17 -25.99 7.61
C CYS A 137 -5.13 -27.11 7.73
N GLY A 138 -4.03 -26.89 8.44
CA GLY A 138 -2.98 -27.91 8.63
C GLY A 138 -2.05 -28.12 7.44
N ASN A 139 -2.18 -27.36 6.34
CA ASN A 139 -1.30 -27.50 5.18
C ASN A 139 0.17 -27.19 5.54
N ARG A 140 1.12 -27.88 4.90
CA ARG A 140 2.52 -27.95 5.33
C ARG A 140 3.51 -27.43 4.27
N TYR A 141 4.29 -26.46 4.72
CA TYR A 141 5.44 -25.71 4.21
C TYR A 141 6.87 -26.23 4.38
N PRO A 142 7.58 -26.88 3.43
CA PRO A 142 9.04 -27.01 3.60
C PRO A 142 9.68 -25.63 3.79
N ILE A 143 10.57 -25.46 4.77
CA ILE A 143 11.21 -24.15 5.04
C ILE A 143 11.95 -23.61 3.81
N GLU A 144 12.48 -24.48 2.96
CA GLU A 144 13.17 -24.14 1.71
C GLU A 144 12.24 -23.54 0.63
N LYS A 145 10.92 -23.68 0.80
CA LYS A 145 9.89 -23.18 -0.12
C LYS A 145 9.23 -21.89 0.36
N ILE A 146 9.64 -21.38 1.52
CA ILE A 146 9.08 -20.14 2.05
C ILE A 146 9.43 -18.98 1.11
N ALA A 147 8.38 -18.26 0.72
CA ALA A 147 8.37 -17.14 -0.20
C ALA A 147 8.84 -17.40 -1.65
N THR A 148 9.09 -18.66 -2.05
CA THR A 148 9.52 -18.98 -3.43
C THR A 148 8.36 -19.03 -4.42
N GLU A 149 7.13 -19.15 -3.93
CA GLU A 149 5.93 -19.35 -4.73
C GLU A 149 4.88 -18.27 -4.41
N LYS A 150 4.17 -17.78 -5.42
CA LYS A 150 3.08 -16.82 -5.27
C LYS A 150 1.74 -17.52 -5.49
N GLY A 151 0.82 -17.33 -4.55
CA GLY A 151 -0.55 -17.87 -4.63
C GLY A 151 -0.71 -19.29 -4.09
N GLY A 152 -1.96 -19.70 -3.89
CA GLY A 152 -2.30 -21.00 -3.30
C GLY A 152 -2.28 -21.01 -1.77
N CYS A 153 -2.30 -22.22 -1.20
CA CYS A 153 -2.32 -22.56 0.23
C CYS A 153 -1.30 -21.88 1.19
N ASN A 154 -0.40 -21.01 0.74
CA ASN A 154 0.92 -20.78 1.35
C ASN A 154 1.00 -19.50 2.21
N PRO A 155 2.05 -19.34 3.04
CA PRO A 155 2.38 -18.03 3.63
C PRO A 155 2.55 -16.97 2.54
N GLY A 156 2.03 -15.76 2.79
CA GLY A 156 2.23 -14.63 1.88
C GLY A 156 3.72 -14.28 1.74
N PRO A 157 4.30 -14.25 0.53
CA PRO A 157 5.74 -14.02 0.36
C PRO A 157 6.13 -12.60 0.75
N ILE A 158 7.23 -12.46 1.50
CA ILE A 158 7.91 -11.18 1.74
C ILE A 158 9.24 -11.19 0.96
N SER A 159 10.12 -12.14 1.27
CA SER A 159 11.36 -12.32 0.50
C SER A 159 11.83 -13.78 0.51
N PRO A 160 12.15 -14.37 -0.65
CA PRO A 160 12.72 -15.72 -0.74
C PRO A 160 14.22 -15.77 -0.43
N ASN A 161 14.90 -14.62 -0.36
CA ASN A 161 16.34 -14.52 -0.14
C ASN A 161 16.70 -13.14 0.43
N LEU A 162 16.68 -13.01 1.75
CA LEU A 162 17.07 -11.79 2.44
C LEU A 162 18.59 -11.58 2.34
N GLU A 163 18.99 -10.33 2.15
CA GLU A 163 20.39 -9.94 2.19
C GLU A 163 20.91 -9.92 3.63
N VAL A 164 22.18 -10.28 3.80
CA VAL A 164 22.92 -10.12 5.07
C VAL A 164 23.95 -9.02 4.90
N ARG A 165 23.85 -7.94 5.69
CA ARG A 165 24.82 -6.84 5.76
C ARG A 165 25.38 -6.76 7.17
N ASN A 166 26.70 -6.81 7.32
CA ASN A 166 27.38 -6.68 8.62
C ASN A 166 26.87 -7.63 9.72
N GLY A 167 26.48 -8.86 9.35
CA GLY A 167 25.96 -9.85 10.30
C GLY A 167 24.48 -9.69 10.66
N GLU A 168 23.77 -8.78 9.99
CA GLU A 168 22.33 -8.58 10.16
C GLU A 168 21.59 -8.93 8.86
N ILE A 169 20.46 -9.61 8.97
CA ILE A 169 19.51 -9.70 7.87
C ILE A 169 18.77 -8.37 7.74
N VAL A 170 18.55 -7.95 6.50
CA VAL A 170 17.85 -6.71 6.17
C VAL A 170 16.52 -7.03 5.51
N ILE A 171 15.43 -6.47 6.06
CA ILE A 171 14.08 -6.56 5.48
C ILE A 171 13.65 -5.15 5.11
N GLU A 172 13.43 -4.91 3.83
CA GLU A 172 13.01 -3.62 3.30
C GLU A 172 11.52 -3.37 3.57
N GLN A 173 11.14 -2.13 3.86
CA GLN A 173 9.74 -1.73 4.02
C GLN A 173 8.89 -2.13 2.81
N ALA A 174 9.43 -1.97 1.60
CA ALA A 174 8.76 -2.31 0.35
C ALA A 174 8.40 -3.81 0.26
N ASP A 175 9.23 -4.70 0.83
CA ASP A 175 8.94 -6.12 0.88
C ASP A 175 7.79 -6.44 1.82
N LEU A 176 7.70 -5.73 2.95
CA LEU A 176 6.59 -5.85 3.89
C LEU A 176 5.28 -5.34 3.28
N GLU A 177 5.32 -4.23 2.55
CA GLU A 177 4.15 -3.63 1.90
C GLU A 177 3.45 -4.58 0.92
N GLN A 178 4.19 -5.50 0.29
CA GLN A 178 3.62 -6.54 -0.59
C GLN A 178 2.66 -7.49 0.15
N ALA A 179 2.84 -7.66 1.46
CA ALA A 179 1.99 -8.50 2.31
C ALA A 179 0.88 -7.72 3.05
N SER A 180 0.83 -6.40 2.89
CA SER A 180 -0.07 -5.51 3.65
C SER A 180 -1.57 -5.74 3.39
N ASN A 181 -1.93 -6.42 2.30
CA ASN A 181 -3.31 -6.78 1.97
C ASN A 181 -3.82 -8.02 2.73
N LEU A 182 -2.94 -8.72 3.43
CA LEU A 182 -3.28 -9.88 4.27
C LEU A 182 -3.67 -9.49 5.70
N PHE A 183 -3.61 -8.19 6.04
CA PHE A 183 -3.86 -7.62 7.36
C PHE A 183 -4.75 -6.37 7.26
#